data_AF-A0A9W7ETW2-F1
#
_entry.id   AF-A0A9W7ETW2-F1
#
_cell.length_a   1.000
_cell.length_b   1.000
_cell.length_c   1.000
_cell.angle_alpha   90.00
_cell.angle_beta   90.00
_cell.angle_gamma   90.00
#
_symmetry.space_group_name_H-M   'P 1'
#
loop_
_entity.id
_entity.type
_entity.pdbx_description
1 polymer ?
#
loop_
_entity_poly.entity_id
_entity_poly.type
_entity_poly.pdbx_seq_one_letter_code
_entity_poly.pdbx_strand_id
1 'polypeptide(L)'
;MTLQYEVWLCIHKGEVVISQNNLPGVNVNTGETVYITNGARFKPSFPVDTEYIPICYPAFRPDLCIREDVDEEGEAISSNLKKLHGQEEEKEVKDEEPPEVLYHMCPKVEWEAAKSTGDAYFPKTFFDDEFLTHATGVPSRLISTANHYYQDSVGDWICLQFTRAALKKAGIFVRDEHATAVGDKETDSELMGKWVCPHIIGGIPLHVVEKEHRMIREGVKYVSIENVC
;
A
#
# COMPACT_ATOMS: atom_id res chain seq x y z
N MET A 1 12.43 19.50 -16.82
CA MET A 1 11.70 18.31 -16.37
C MET A 1 10.29 18.39 -16.91
N THR A 2 9.79 17.29 -17.45
CA THR A 2 8.42 17.16 -17.94
C THR A 2 7.76 16.02 -17.18
N LEU A 3 6.61 16.30 -16.58
CA LEU A 3 5.85 15.32 -15.80
C LEU A 3 4.72 14.76 -16.64
N GLN A 4 4.64 13.44 -16.74
CA GLN A 4 3.58 12.72 -17.45
C GLN A 4 2.39 12.40 -16.52
N TYR A 5 2.09 13.30 -15.59
CA TYR A 5 1.00 13.21 -14.63
C TYR A 5 0.60 14.63 -14.17
N GLU A 6 -0.59 14.71 -13.58
CA GLU A 6 -1.13 15.95 -13.01
C GLU A 6 -0.54 16.20 -11.62
N VAL A 7 -0.22 17.47 -11.31
CA VAL A 7 0.31 17.86 -10.00
C VAL A 7 -0.40 19.07 -9.45
N TRP A 8 -0.80 19.00 -8.18
CA TRP A 8 -1.13 20.19 -7.38
C TRP A 8 0.00 20.44 -6.41
N LEU A 9 0.49 21.68 -6.33
CA LEU A 9 1.44 22.10 -5.31
C LEU A 9 0.71 23.03 -4.35
N CYS A 10 0.44 22.56 -3.14
CA CYS A 10 -0.18 23.35 -2.08
C CYS A 10 0.91 23.94 -1.19
N ILE A 11 1.05 25.27 -1.16
CA ILE A 11 2.12 25.92 -0.41
C ILE A 11 1.68 26.13 1.04
N HIS A 12 2.39 25.49 1.97
CA HIS A 12 2.07 25.55 3.39
C HIS A 12 2.85 26.66 4.12
N LYS A 13 4.10 26.91 3.72
CA LYS A 13 4.93 28.03 4.19
C LYS A 13 5.86 28.49 3.07
N GLY A 14 6.22 29.76 3.05
CA GLY A 14 7.13 30.33 2.06
C GLY A 14 6.42 30.68 0.74
N GLU A 15 7.17 30.64 -0.36
CA GLU A 15 6.69 30.96 -1.70
C GLU A 15 7.41 30.14 -2.77
N VAL A 16 6.69 29.87 -3.87
CA VAL A 16 7.23 29.19 -5.05
C VAL A 16 6.98 30.03 -6.28
N VAL A 17 8.00 30.19 -7.11
CA VAL A 17 7.86 30.78 -8.45
C VAL A 17 7.84 29.66 -9.47
N ILE A 18 6.71 29.48 -10.15
CA ILE A 18 6.57 28.53 -11.25
C ILE A 18 6.87 29.24 -12.56
N SER A 19 7.95 28.84 -13.21
CA SER A 19 8.30 29.31 -14.55
C SER A 19 7.92 28.28 -15.60
N GLN A 20 7.36 28.75 -16.71
CA GLN A 20 7.09 27.96 -17.92
C GLN A 20 7.74 28.66 -19.12
N ASN A 21 8.14 27.89 -20.13
CA ASN A 21 8.82 28.44 -21.29
C ASN A 21 7.98 29.56 -21.93
N ASN A 22 8.61 30.71 -22.17
CA ASN A 22 8.00 31.90 -22.79
C ASN A 22 6.82 32.52 -22.03
N LEU A 23 6.62 32.17 -20.75
CA LEU A 23 5.61 32.79 -19.90
C LEU A 23 6.27 33.48 -18.69
N PRO A 24 5.70 34.59 -18.20
CA PRO A 24 6.09 35.16 -16.92
C PRO A 24 5.95 34.13 -15.80
N GLY A 25 6.88 34.16 -14.84
CA GLY A 25 6.79 33.31 -13.66
C GLY A 25 5.54 33.62 -12.84
N VAL A 26 4.87 32.59 -12.35
CA VAL A 26 3.71 32.70 -11.46
C VAL A 26 4.19 32.51 -10.03
N ASN A 27 3.97 33.51 -9.19
CA ASN A 27 4.21 33.40 -7.75
C ASN A 27 3.04 32.68 -7.09
N VAL A 28 3.36 31.71 -6.24
CA VAL A 28 2.41 30.92 -5.47
C VAL A 28 2.82 31.03 -4.00
N ASN A 29 2.01 31.71 -3.22
CA ASN A 29 2.28 32.07 -1.83
C ASN A 29 1.69 31.06 -0.86
N THR A 30 2.04 31.20 0.41
CA THR A 30 1.44 30.43 1.51
C THR A 30 -0.09 30.46 1.46
N GLY A 31 -0.71 29.29 1.51
CA GLY A 31 -2.15 29.08 1.43
C GLY A 31 -2.69 28.95 0.00
N GLU A 32 -1.86 29.18 -1.02
CA GLU A 32 -2.23 29.04 -2.42
C GLU A 32 -1.87 27.65 -2.97
N THR A 33 -2.59 27.26 -4.02
CA THR A 33 -2.36 26.02 -4.76
C THR A 33 -2.17 26.35 -6.23
N VAL A 34 -1.15 25.76 -6.85
CA VAL A 34 -1.00 25.77 -8.30
C VAL A 34 -1.27 24.38 -8.88
N TYR A 35 -2.00 24.35 -9.98
CA TYR A 35 -2.28 23.15 -10.75
C TYR A 35 -1.38 23.10 -11.98
N ILE A 36 -0.72 21.95 -12.17
CA ILE A 36 0.19 21.67 -13.27
C ILE A 36 -0.40 20.49 -14.05
N THR A 37 -0.80 20.76 -15.28
CA THR A 37 -1.40 19.77 -16.16
C THR A 37 -0.39 18.72 -16.61
N ASN A 38 -0.86 17.50 -16.86
CA ASN A 38 -0.06 16.45 -17.48
C ASN A 38 0.65 16.95 -18.77
N GLY A 39 1.93 16.66 -18.91
CA GLY A 39 2.77 17.04 -20.05
C GLY A 39 3.30 18.47 -19.97
N ALA A 40 2.95 19.24 -18.94
CA ALA A 40 3.48 20.59 -18.79
C ALA A 40 4.97 20.57 -18.43
N ARG A 41 5.74 21.40 -19.13
CA ARG A 41 7.12 21.74 -18.75
C ARG A 41 7.10 22.94 -17.83
N PHE A 42 7.64 22.77 -16.63
CA PHE A 42 7.74 23.85 -15.65
C PHE A 42 9.03 23.73 -14.85
N LYS A 43 9.42 24.84 -14.22
CA LYS A 43 10.53 24.89 -13.27
C LYS A 43 10.08 25.64 -12.01
N PRO A 44 9.96 24.95 -10.87
CA PRO A 44 9.77 25.60 -9.59
C PRO A 44 11.08 26.25 -9.14
N SER A 45 11.00 27.45 -8.59
CA SER A 45 12.09 28.12 -7.89
C SER A 45 11.59 28.51 -6.50
N PHE A 46 12.45 28.35 -5.49
CA PHE A 46 12.13 28.58 -4.08
C PHE A 46 12.99 29.75 -3.59
N PRO A 47 12.50 31.00 -3.64
CA PRO A 47 13.28 32.18 -3.24
C PRO A 47 13.57 32.23 -1.74
N VAL A 48 12.75 31.53 -0.94
CA VAL A 48 12.85 31.43 0.52
C VAL A 48 12.60 29.98 0.95
N ASP A 49 12.95 29.66 2.20
CA ASP A 49 12.60 28.38 2.81
C ASP A 49 11.09 28.13 2.72
N THR A 50 10.71 27.02 2.10
CA THR A 50 9.34 26.75 1.69
C THR A 50 8.95 25.33 2.05
N GLU A 51 7.76 25.18 2.65
CA GLU A 51 7.11 23.90 2.90
C GLU A 51 5.90 23.78 1.98
N TYR A 52 5.78 22.68 1.24
CA TYR A 52 4.68 22.46 0.31
C TYR A 52 4.28 20.98 0.26
N ILE A 53 3.04 20.73 -0.13
CA ILE A 53 2.48 19.39 -0.29
C ILE A 53 2.22 19.16 -1.78
N PRO A 54 3.00 18.30 -2.45
CA PRO A 54 2.71 17.88 -3.81
C PRO A 54 1.66 16.76 -3.81
N ILE A 55 0.59 16.94 -4.58
CA ILE A 55 -0.42 15.91 -4.83
C ILE A 55 -0.27 15.50 -6.29
N CYS A 56 0.12 14.25 -6.53
CA CYS A 56 0.32 13.70 -7.88
C CYS A 56 -0.85 12.78 -8.24
N TYR A 57 -1.41 12.96 -9.44
CA TYR A 57 -2.42 12.07 -10.00
C TYR A 57 -2.08 11.64 -11.44
N PRO A 58 -1.87 10.34 -11.70
CA PRO A 58 -1.77 9.23 -10.75
C PRO A 58 -0.60 9.40 -9.76
N ALA A 59 -0.52 8.52 -8.75
CA ALA A 59 0.57 8.53 -7.77
C ALA A 59 1.94 8.62 -8.46
N PHE A 60 2.86 9.35 -7.83
CA PHE A 60 4.21 9.58 -8.37
C PHE A 60 4.88 8.26 -8.75
N ARG A 61 5.44 8.22 -9.97
CA ARG A 61 6.34 7.15 -10.39
C ARG A 61 7.57 7.73 -11.09
N PRO A 62 8.79 7.24 -10.81
CA PRO A 62 10.01 7.73 -11.45
C PRO A 62 9.98 7.67 -12.98
N ASP A 63 9.36 6.65 -13.57
CA ASP A 63 9.25 6.48 -15.02
C ASP A 63 8.39 7.54 -15.71
N LEU A 64 7.55 8.26 -14.94
CA LEU A 64 6.73 9.36 -15.46
C LEU A 64 7.41 10.74 -15.34
N CYS A 65 8.64 10.79 -14.81
CA CYS A 65 9.42 12.01 -14.65
C CYS A 65 10.52 12.09 -15.71
N ILE A 66 10.22 12.74 -16.83
CA ILE A 66 11.15 12.81 -17.96
C ILE A 66 12.14 13.95 -17.73
N ARG A 67 13.42 13.61 -17.61
CA ARG A 67 14.53 14.57 -17.69
C ARG A 67 14.88 14.78 -19.16
N GLU A 68 14.77 16.02 -19.62
CA GLU A 68 14.98 16.39 -21.03
C GLU A 68 16.43 16.83 -21.30
N ASP A 69 17.19 17.12 -20.24
CA ASP A 69 18.62 17.44 -20.31
C ASP A 69 19.39 16.12 -20.13
N VAL A 70 19.49 15.34 -21.22
CA VAL A 70 20.28 14.10 -21.25
C VAL A 70 21.63 14.42 -21.88
N ASP A 71 22.56 14.88 -21.04
CA ASP A 71 23.99 14.83 -21.33
C ASP A 71 24.59 13.52 -20.79
N GLU A 72 25.86 13.24 -21.09
CA GLU A 72 26.56 12.03 -20.63
C GLU A 72 26.51 11.87 -19.10
N GLU A 73 26.46 12.97 -18.36
CA GLU A 73 26.34 12.99 -16.90
C GLU A 73 24.93 12.58 -16.44
N GLY A 74 23.88 13.08 -17.10
CA GLY A 74 22.50 12.68 -16.87
C GLY A 74 22.25 11.18 -17.13
N GLU A 75 22.88 10.60 -18.16
CA GLU A 75 22.83 9.16 -18.43
C GLU A 75 23.52 8.34 -17.33
N ALA A 76 24.69 8.79 -16.86
CA ALA A 76 25.42 8.12 -15.78
C ALA A 76 24.62 8.12 -14.47
N ILE A 77 23.97 9.23 -14.13
CA ILE A 77 23.10 9.34 -12.94
C ILE A 77 21.88 8.41 -13.08
N SER A 78 21.23 8.39 -14.24
CA SER A 78 20.09 7.51 -14.52
C SER A 78 20.46 6.03 -14.41
N SER A 79 21.61 5.65 -14.97
CA SER A 79 22.16 4.28 -14.88
C SER A 79 22.47 3.89 -13.43
N ASN A 80 23.08 4.78 -12.66
CA ASN A 80 23.38 4.53 -11.25
C ASN A 80 22.11 4.40 -10.39
N LEU A 81 21.10 5.25 -10.63
CA LEU A 81 19.80 5.13 -9.97
C LEU A 81 19.12 3.78 -10.27
N LYS A 82 19.16 3.31 -11.52
CA LYS A 82 18.61 1.98 -11.88
C LYS A 82 19.30 0.84 -11.12
N LYS A 83 20.62 0.92 -10.95
CA LYS A 83 21.39 -0.05 -10.14
C LYS A 83 21.03 0.03 -8.66
N LEU A 84 20.96 1.23 -8.10
CA LEU A 84 20.60 1.45 -6.69
C LEU A 84 19.16 1.04 -6.37
N HIS A 85 18.25 1.15 -7.34
CA HIS A 85 16.86 0.69 -7.22
C HIS A 85 16.68 -0.80 -7.53
N GLY A 86 17.75 -1.60 -7.57
CA GLY A 86 17.65 -3.06 -7.58
C GLY A 86 17.19 -3.68 -8.90
N GLN A 87 17.32 -2.98 -10.04
CA GLN A 87 17.10 -3.59 -11.36
C GLN A 87 18.32 -4.40 -11.84
N GLU A 88 19.04 -5.06 -10.92
CA GLU A 88 19.98 -6.13 -11.25
C GLU A 88 19.30 -7.46 -10.94
N GLU A 89 18.85 -8.13 -12.01
CA GLU A 89 18.49 -9.57 -12.08
C GLU A 89 18.19 -10.24 -10.73
N GLU A 90 17.06 -9.88 -10.11
CA GLU A 90 16.40 -10.81 -9.21
C GLU A 90 16.10 -12.06 -10.05
N LYS A 91 16.80 -13.15 -9.74
CA LYS A 91 16.55 -14.45 -10.35
C LYS A 91 15.06 -14.71 -10.26
N GLU A 92 14.42 -14.79 -11.43
CA GLU A 92 13.03 -15.20 -11.62
C GLU A 92 12.72 -16.43 -10.75
N VAL A 93 12.21 -16.19 -9.55
CA VAL A 93 11.25 -17.11 -8.96
C VAL A 93 10.05 -16.93 -9.86
N LYS A 94 9.71 -17.95 -10.65
CA LYS A 94 8.57 -17.91 -11.59
C LYS A 94 7.41 -17.17 -10.93
N ASP A 95 7.11 -15.98 -11.42
CA ASP A 95 5.97 -15.17 -10.98
C ASP A 95 4.71 -15.98 -11.28
N GLU A 96 4.20 -16.70 -10.28
CA GLU A 96 2.77 -16.96 -10.25
C GLU A 96 2.12 -15.59 -10.05
N GLU A 97 1.22 -15.21 -10.97
CA GLU A 97 0.51 -13.94 -10.88
C GLU A 97 -0.06 -13.76 -9.46
N PRO A 98 0.08 -12.57 -8.85
CA PRO A 98 -0.42 -12.34 -7.51
C PRO A 98 -1.90 -12.73 -7.40
N PRO A 99 -2.28 -13.47 -6.36
CA PRO A 99 -3.63 -14.02 -6.25
C PRO A 99 -4.65 -12.88 -6.19
N GLU A 100 -5.65 -12.91 -7.08
CA GLU A 100 -6.71 -11.90 -7.14
C GLU A 100 -7.61 -11.94 -5.90
N VAL A 101 -7.93 -13.15 -5.44
CA VAL A 101 -8.77 -13.37 -4.26
C VAL A 101 -7.88 -13.43 -3.02
N LEU A 102 -8.20 -12.57 -2.05
CA LEU A 102 -7.48 -12.43 -0.80
C LEU A 102 -8.37 -12.82 0.38
N TYR A 103 -7.71 -13.25 1.44
CA TYR A 103 -8.32 -13.72 2.68
C TYR A 103 -7.66 -13.06 3.88
N HIS A 104 -8.47 -12.57 4.81
CA HIS A 104 -8.04 -12.03 6.09
C HIS A 104 -8.83 -12.67 7.22
N MET A 105 -8.18 -13.05 8.32
CA MET A 105 -8.88 -13.56 9.51
C MET A 105 -8.96 -12.51 10.61
N CYS A 106 -10.10 -12.44 11.29
CA CYS A 106 -10.30 -11.52 12.40
C CYS A 106 -11.25 -12.11 13.46
N PRO A 107 -11.24 -11.60 14.71
CA PRO A 107 -12.25 -11.90 15.69
C PRO A 107 -13.62 -11.45 15.18
N LYS A 108 -14.62 -12.33 15.24
CA LYS A 108 -15.98 -12.05 14.76
C LYS A 108 -16.56 -10.80 15.42
N VAL A 109 -16.33 -10.62 16.71
CA VAL A 109 -16.84 -9.48 17.48
C VAL A 109 -16.31 -8.13 16.96
N GLU A 110 -15.07 -8.10 16.47
CA GLU A 110 -14.45 -6.87 15.95
C GLU A 110 -15.00 -6.54 14.56
N TRP A 111 -15.22 -7.55 13.72
CA TRP A 111 -15.90 -7.37 12.44
C TRP A 111 -17.35 -6.91 12.60
N GLU A 112 -18.11 -7.51 13.51
CA GLU A 112 -19.49 -7.07 13.79
C GLU A 112 -19.53 -5.63 14.35
N ALA A 113 -18.53 -5.23 15.14
CA ALA A 113 -18.42 -3.85 15.62
C ALA A 113 -18.20 -2.87 14.46
N ALA A 114 -17.31 -3.18 13.51
CA ALA A 114 -17.11 -2.39 12.29
C ALA A 114 -18.41 -2.32 11.46
N LYS A 115 -19.12 -3.45 11.30
CA LYS A 115 -20.43 -3.45 10.63
C LYS A 115 -21.47 -2.55 11.32
N SER A 116 -21.49 -2.55 12.66
CA SER A 116 -22.46 -1.76 13.44
C SER A 116 -22.25 -0.25 13.35
N THR A 117 -21.00 0.17 13.14
CA THR A 117 -20.62 1.60 13.00
C THR A 117 -20.66 2.06 11.55
N GLY A 118 -20.56 1.13 10.59
CA GLY A 118 -20.42 1.44 9.17
C GLY A 118 -18.99 1.77 8.77
N ASP A 119 -18.04 1.66 9.70
CA ASP A 119 -16.63 1.94 9.49
C ASP A 119 -15.91 0.76 8.82
N ALA A 120 -14.75 1.06 8.24
CA ALA A 120 -13.83 0.00 7.82
C ALA A 120 -13.30 -0.76 9.04
N TYR A 121 -13.05 -2.05 8.87
CA TYR A 121 -12.38 -2.83 9.89
C TYR A 121 -10.87 -2.56 9.87
N PHE A 122 -10.28 -2.40 11.05
CA PHE A 122 -8.84 -2.31 11.24
C PHE A 122 -8.41 -3.35 12.29
N PRO A 123 -7.36 -4.16 12.03
CA PRO A 123 -6.86 -5.09 13.02
C PRO A 123 -6.32 -4.35 14.25
N LYS A 124 -6.33 -5.00 15.41
CA LYS A 124 -5.81 -4.39 16.65
C LYS A 124 -4.36 -3.92 16.54
N THR A 125 -3.54 -4.66 15.81
CA THR A 125 -2.13 -4.35 15.59
C THR A 125 -1.92 -3.35 14.45
N PHE A 126 -2.97 -2.78 13.85
CA PHE A 126 -2.86 -1.92 12.66
C PHE A 126 -1.86 -0.76 12.81
N PHE A 127 -1.82 -0.12 13.98
CA PHE A 127 -0.88 0.98 14.24
C PHE A 127 0.55 0.49 14.53
N ASP A 128 0.67 -0.70 15.11
CA ASP A 128 1.96 -1.32 15.41
C ASP A 128 2.59 -1.92 14.13
N ASP A 129 1.76 -2.42 13.23
CA ASP A 129 2.10 -3.02 11.93
C ASP A 129 2.22 -1.95 10.82
N GLU A 130 2.64 -0.73 11.15
CA GLU A 130 2.87 0.37 10.19
C GLU A 130 1.68 0.67 9.25
N PHE A 131 0.45 0.62 9.77
CA PHE A 131 -0.80 0.84 9.03
C PHE A 131 -1.07 -0.22 7.95
N LEU A 132 -0.63 -1.46 8.20
CA LEU A 132 -0.87 -2.61 7.34
C LEU A 132 -1.94 -3.54 7.91
N THR A 133 -2.80 -4.06 7.03
CA THR A 133 -3.66 -5.21 7.32
C THR A 133 -3.15 -6.42 6.57
N HIS A 134 -2.76 -7.46 7.31
CA HIS A 134 -2.22 -8.72 6.77
C HIS A 134 -3.28 -9.56 6.07
N ALA A 135 -3.02 -10.02 4.85
CA ALA A 135 -3.87 -10.96 4.14
C ALA A 135 -3.06 -12.10 3.52
N THR A 136 -3.73 -13.06 2.90
CA THR A 136 -3.13 -14.15 2.14
C THR A 136 -3.99 -14.50 0.94
N GLY A 137 -3.38 -14.87 -0.18
CA GLY A 137 -4.11 -15.53 -1.28
C GLY A 137 -4.25 -17.04 -1.12
N VAL A 138 -3.63 -17.61 -0.08
CA VAL A 138 -3.68 -19.06 0.22
C VAL A 138 -4.39 -19.24 1.56
N PRO A 139 -5.70 -19.57 1.57
CA PRO A 139 -6.51 -19.65 2.80
C PRO A 139 -5.96 -20.55 3.88
N SER A 140 -5.38 -21.69 3.52
CA SER A 140 -4.82 -22.66 4.47
C SER A 140 -3.68 -22.06 5.31
N ARG A 141 -2.99 -21.02 4.82
CA ARG A 141 -1.99 -20.27 5.60
C ARG A 141 -2.60 -19.56 6.80
N LEU A 142 -3.89 -19.17 6.76
CA LEU A 142 -4.59 -18.59 7.91
C LEU A 142 -4.74 -19.61 9.04
N ILE A 143 -4.89 -20.90 8.74
CA ILE A 143 -4.94 -21.93 9.79
C ILE A 143 -3.60 -22.04 10.51
N SER A 144 -2.49 -22.04 9.78
CA SER A 144 -1.15 -22.02 10.38
C SER A 144 -0.93 -20.73 11.20
N THR A 145 -1.34 -19.58 10.66
CA THR A 145 -1.25 -18.27 11.32
C THR A 145 -2.06 -18.25 12.61
N ALA A 146 -3.31 -18.72 12.57
CA ALA A 146 -4.20 -18.82 13.73
C ALA A 146 -3.61 -19.69 14.83
N ASN A 147 -3.04 -20.83 14.46
CA ASN A 147 -2.40 -21.75 15.39
C ASN A 147 -1.05 -21.23 15.93
N HIS A 148 -0.40 -20.28 15.28
CA HIS A 148 0.83 -19.69 15.79
C HIS A 148 0.54 -18.51 16.74
N TYR A 149 -0.36 -17.61 16.36
CA TYR A 149 -0.55 -16.34 17.07
C TYR A 149 -1.78 -16.29 18.00
N TYR A 150 -2.81 -17.12 17.77
CA TYR A 150 -4.15 -16.87 18.32
C TYR A 150 -4.80 -18.07 19.01
N GLN A 151 -4.04 -19.10 19.41
CA GLN A 151 -4.58 -20.26 20.13
C GLN A 151 -5.28 -19.89 21.45
N ASP A 152 -4.74 -18.90 22.16
CA ASP A 152 -5.27 -18.43 23.44
C ASP A 152 -6.37 -17.35 23.28
N SER A 153 -6.75 -17.01 22.05
CA SER A 153 -7.77 -15.99 21.81
C SER A 153 -9.17 -16.50 22.18
N VAL A 154 -9.94 -15.63 22.84
CA VAL A 154 -11.30 -15.92 23.28
C VAL A 154 -12.31 -15.43 22.23
N GLY A 155 -13.36 -16.21 22.02
CA GLY A 155 -14.43 -15.89 21.06
C GLY A 155 -14.29 -16.61 19.72
N ASP A 156 -15.20 -16.30 18.80
CA ASP A 156 -15.23 -16.87 17.47
C ASP A 156 -14.38 -16.02 16.51
N TRP A 157 -13.76 -16.70 15.54
CA TRP A 157 -13.02 -16.07 14.45
C TRP A 157 -13.71 -16.35 13.11
N ILE A 158 -13.54 -15.40 12.20
CA ILE A 158 -14.04 -15.48 10.83
C ILE A 158 -12.90 -15.19 9.84
N CYS A 159 -13.08 -15.66 8.62
CA CYS A 159 -12.24 -15.36 7.48
C CYS A 159 -13.05 -14.54 6.48
N LEU A 160 -12.57 -13.33 6.19
CA LEU A 160 -13.13 -12.43 5.19
C LEU A 160 -12.50 -12.73 3.85
N GLN A 161 -13.31 -12.87 2.81
CA GLN A 161 -12.88 -13.04 1.43
C GLN A 161 -13.23 -11.80 0.60
N PHE A 162 -12.26 -11.28 -0.15
CA PHE A 162 -12.41 -10.11 -1.00
C PHE A 162 -11.41 -10.18 -2.17
N THR A 163 -11.45 -9.18 -3.06
CA THR A 163 -10.61 -9.14 -4.26
C THR A 163 -9.70 -7.92 -4.28
N ARG A 164 -8.54 -8.03 -4.92
CA ARG A 164 -7.64 -6.88 -5.16
C ARG A 164 -8.34 -5.81 -5.99
N ALA A 165 -9.15 -6.20 -6.96
CA ALA A 165 -9.94 -5.29 -7.77
C ALA A 165 -10.92 -4.46 -6.92
N ALA A 166 -11.60 -5.07 -5.95
CA ALA A 166 -12.51 -4.35 -5.04
C ALA A 166 -11.76 -3.35 -4.16
N LEU A 167 -10.63 -3.75 -3.57
CA LEU A 167 -9.76 -2.85 -2.80
C LEU A 167 -9.25 -1.68 -3.63
N LYS A 168 -8.74 -1.95 -4.84
CA LYS A 168 -8.26 -0.92 -5.76
C LYS A 168 -9.37 0.07 -6.14
N LYS A 169 -10.60 -0.41 -6.36
CA LYS A 169 -11.75 0.45 -6.64
C LYS A 169 -12.11 1.35 -5.46
N ALA A 170 -11.83 0.91 -4.23
CA ALA A 170 -11.94 1.70 -3.02
C ALA A 170 -10.73 2.62 -2.76
N GLY A 171 -9.75 2.66 -3.67
CA GLY A 171 -8.53 3.46 -3.52
C GLY A 171 -7.48 2.84 -2.59
N ILE A 172 -7.61 1.56 -2.26
CA ILE A 172 -6.74 0.84 -1.33
C ILE A 172 -5.75 0.00 -2.11
N PHE A 173 -4.47 0.13 -1.76
CA PHE A 173 -3.37 -0.58 -2.39
C PHE A 173 -2.96 -1.82 -1.59
N VAL A 174 -2.46 -2.83 -2.31
CA VAL A 174 -1.92 -4.06 -1.73
C VAL A 174 -0.47 -4.19 -2.18
N ARG A 175 0.43 -4.45 -1.24
CA ARG A 175 1.84 -4.78 -1.50
C ARG A 175 2.07 -6.25 -1.24
N ASP A 176 2.83 -6.89 -2.12
CA ASP A 176 3.21 -8.28 -1.95
C ASP A 176 4.64 -8.30 -1.41
N GLU A 177 4.78 -8.64 -0.14
CA GLU A 177 6.05 -8.58 0.58
C GLU A 177 6.26 -9.88 1.37
N HIS A 178 7.47 -10.11 1.87
CA HIS A 178 7.72 -11.25 2.75
C HIS A 178 6.92 -11.14 4.05
N ALA A 179 6.59 -12.29 4.66
CA ALA A 179 5.93 -12.32 5.96
C ALA A 179 6.71 -11.48 6.99
N THR A 180 5.99 -10.59 7.68
CA THR A 180 6.49 -9.70 8.73
C THR A 180 5.88 -10.07 10.09
N ALA A 181 6.37 -9.43 11.16
CA ALA A 181 5.85 -9.63 12.51
C ALA A 181 4.39 -9.14 12.61
N VAL A 182 3.65 -9.65 13.58
CA VAL A 182 2.26 -9.22 13.85
C VAL A 182 2.18 -8.70 15.28
N GLY A 183 2.10 -7.38 15.43
CA GLY A 183 2.30 -6.70 16.71
C GLY A 183 3.65 -7.08 17.34
N ASP A 184 3.62 -7.45 18.62
CA ASP A 184 4.83 -7.83 19.38
C ASP A 184 5.31 -9.27 19.13
N LYS A 185 4.72 -10.02 18.19
CA LYS A 185 5.06 -11.42 17.94
C LYS A 185 5.88 -11.57 16.66
N GLU A 186 7.09 -12.09 16.81
CA GLU A 186 8.00 -12.37 15.69
C GLU A 186 7.42 -13.41 14.72
N THR A 187 7.78 -13.26 13.45
CA THR A 187 7.45 -14.24 12.40
C THR A 187 8.23 -15.54 12.61
N ASP A 188 7.54 -16.67 12.53
CA ASP A 188 8.22 -17.96 12.43
C ASP A 188 8.93 -18.08 11.07
N SER A 189 10.23 -17.81 11.07
CA SER A 189 11.05 -17.79 9.85
C SER A 189 11.13 -19.16 9.16
N GLU A 190 10.97 -20.27 9.89
CA GLU A 190 10.99 -21.62 9.31
C GLU A 190 9.66 -21.96 8.63
N LEU A 191 8.54 -21.55 9.23
CA LEU A 191 7.20 -21.82 8.69
C LEU A 191 6.77 -20.81 7.62
N MET A 192 7.06 -19.53 7.83
CA MET A 192 6.45 -18.41 7.10
C MET A 192 7.47 -17.51 6.39
N GLY A 193 8.77 -17.66 6.65
CA GLY A 193 9.81 -16.75 6.11
C GLY A 193 9.93 -16.72 4.59
N LYS A 194 9.37 -17.71 3.87
CA LYS A 194 9.34 -17.75 2.40
C LYS A 194 8.00 -17.32 1.81
N TRP A 195 7.02 -16.98 2.65
CA TRP A 195 5.71 -16.60 2.15
C TRP A 195 5.75 -15.17 1.65
N VAL A 196 5.28 -14.99 0.42
CA VAL A 196 4.82 -13.70 -0.06
C VAL A 196 3.40 -13.50 0.48
N CYS A 197 3.22 -12.45 1.27
CA CYS A 197 2.00 -12.06 1.94
C CYS A 197 1.51 -10.72 1.37
N PRO A 198 0.24 -10.67 0.91
CA PRO A 198 -0.43 -9.43 0.57
C PRO A 198 -0.64 -8.57 1.84
N HIS A 199 0.02 -7.41 1.91
CA HIS A 199 -0.21 -6.37 2.91
C HIS A 199 -1.12 -5.28 2.33
N ILE A 200 -2.29 -5.10 2.92
CA ILE A 200 -3.26 -4.07 2.55
C ILE A 200 -2.87 -2.77 3.26
N ILE A 201 -2.65 -1.70 2.51
CA ILE A 201 -2.31 -0.39 3.06
C ILE A 201 -3.61 0.32 3.48
N GLY A 202 -4.06 0.05 4.70
CA GLY A 202 -5.35 0.51 5.22
C GLY A 202 -6.18 -0.59 5.86
N GLY A 203 -7.41 -0.23 6.24
CA GLY A 203 -8.42 -1.17 6.73
C GLY A 203 -9.18 -1.86 5.61
N ILE A 204 -10.13 -2.71 5.99
CA ILE A 204 -11.00 -3.45 5.06
C ILE A 204 -12.40 -2.81 5.11
N PRO A 205 -12.81 -2.06 4.07
CA PRO A 205 -14.17 -1.54 3.98
C PRO A 205 -15.23 -2.64 3.92
N LEU A 206 -16.39 -2.41 4.53
CA LEU A 206 -17.46 -3.41 4.55
C LEU A 206 -17.91 -3.84 3.14
N HIS A 207 -17.98 -2.89 2.22
CA HIS A 207 -18.47 -3.12 0.86
C HIS A 207 -17.50 -3.87 -0.07
N VAL A 208 -16.23 -4.06 0.34
CA VAL A 208 -15.27 -4.85 -0.46
C VAL A 208 -15.31 -6.35 -0.10
N VAL A 209 -15.89 -6.71 1.04
CA VAL A 209 -15.99 -8.11 1.48
C VAL A 209 -17.13 -8.80 0.74
N GLU A 210 -16.79 -9.86 0.02
CA GLU A 210 -17.74 -10.64 -0.77
C GLU A 210 -18.36 -11.77 0.04
N LYS A 211 -17.57 -12.39 0.92
CA LYS A 211 -17.99 -13.52 1.76
C LYS A 211 -17.34 -13.48 3.12
N GLU A 212 -18.10 -13.89 4.13
CA GLU A 212 -17.64 -14.18 5.48
C GLU A 212 -17.70 -15.69 5.69
N HIS A 213 -16.57 -16.30 6.07
CA HIS A 213 -16.47 -17.73 6.33
C HIS A 213 -16.16 -17.98 7.80
N ARG A 214 -16.78 -19.00 8.38
CA ARG A 214 -16.51 -19.37 9.78
C ARG A 214 -15.17 -20.10 9.88
N MET A 215 -14.33 -19.72 10.83
CA MET A 215 -13.17 -20.53 11.21
C MET A 215 -13.57 -21.57 12.25
N ILE A 216 -13.22 -22.83 12.01
CA ILE A 216 -13.55 -23.95 12.88
C ILE A 216 -12.36 -24.26 13.80
N ARG A 217 -12.66 -24.47 15.09
CA ARG A 217 -11.69 -24.84 16.11
C ARG A 217 -12.09 -26.11 16.85
N GLU A 218 -11.10 -26.91 17.22
CA GLU A 218 -11.19 -28.05 18.11
C GLU A 218 -10.35 -27.75 19.36
N GLY A 219 -11.02 -27.36 20.46
CA GLY A 219 -10.32 -26.80 21.62
C GLY A 219 -9.64 -25.48 21.26
N VAL A 220 -8.32 -25.40 21.49
CA VAL A 220 -7.48 -24.22 21.17
C VAL A 220 -6.94 -24.23 19.74
N LYS A 221 -7.12 -25.33 19.01
CA LYS A 221 -6.54 -25.52 17.68
C LYS A 221 -7.52 -25.16 16.58
N TYR A 222 -7.10 -24.32 15.64
CA TYR A 222 -7.84 -24.04 14.41
C TYR A 222 -7.62 -25.18 13.41
N VAL A 223 -8.71 -25.65 12.80
CA VAL A 223 -8.67 -26.86 11.94
C VAL A 223 -9.09 -26.61 10.49
N SER A 224 -10.05 -25.70 10.25
CA SER A 224 -10.54 -25.44 8.89
C SER A 224 -11.25 -24.09 8.77
N ILE A 225 -11.48 -23.67 7.53
CA ILE A 225 -12.30 -22.51 7.16
C ILE A 225 -13.47 -23.05 6.35
N GLU A 226 -14.68 -22.88 6.88
CA GLU A 226 -15.89 -23.46 6.29
C GLU A 226 -16.07 -23.02 4.83
N ASN A 227 -16.33 -23.98 3.93
CA ASN A 227 -16.47 -23.77 2.48
C ASN A 227 -15.22 -23.21 1.76
N VAL A 228 -14.03 -23.25 2.38
CA VAL A 228 -12.78 -22.76 1.78
C VAL A 228 -11.66 -23.79 1.83
N CYS A 229 -11.29 -24.30 3.01
CA CYS A 229 -10.20 -25.28 3.18
C CYS A 229 -10.28 -26.06 4.49
#